data_AF-A0A252CBW7-F1
#
_entry.id   AF-A0A252CBW7-F1
#
_cell.length_a   1.000
_cell.length_b   1.000
_cell.length_c   1.000
_cell.angle_alpha   90.00
_cell.angle_beta   90.00
_cell.angle_gamma   90.00
#
_symmetry.space_group_name_H-M   'P 1'
#
loop_
_entity.id
_entity.type
_entity.pdbx_description
1 polymer ?
#
loop_
_entity_poly.entity_id
_entity_poly.type
_entity_poly.pdbx_seq_one_letter_code
_entity_poly.pdbx_strand_id
1 'polypeptide(L)' 'MSNKKQGITANELVTELHLQPATAKKAVRLAKEQLVTQGYEWYANKRLGVVPRDIVAQILRMEL' A
#
# COMPACT_ATOMS: atom_id res chain seq x y z
N MET A 1 13.54 7.15 17.79
CA MET A 1 12.93 7.41 16.47
C MET A 1 12.28 6.11 16.02
N SER A 2 10.95 6.06 16.02
CA SER A 2 10.20 4.83 15.75
C SER A 2 10.56 4.29 14.37
N ASN A 3 10.94 3.01 14.32
CA ASN A 3 11.26 2.27 13.11
C ASN A 3 9.95 2.12 12.29
N LYS A 4 9.57 3.15 11.52
CA LYS A 4 8.39 3.10 10.64
C LYS A 4 8.66 1.97 9.64
N LYS A 5 7.88 0.88 9.73
CA LYS A 5 7.91 -0.18 8.72
C LYS A 5 7.74 0.46 7.35
N GLN A 6 8.68 0.22 6.43
CA GLN A 6 8.66 0.86 5.11
C GLN A 6 7.47 0.37 4.25
N GLY A 7 7.03 -0.87 4.47
CA GLY A 7 5.90 -1.47 3.77
C GLY A 7 4.63 -1.53 4.61
N ILE A 8 3.50 -1.66 3.92
CA ILE A 8 2.18 -1.92 4.48
C ILE A 8 1.38 -2.89 3.61
N THR A 9 0.62 -3.76 4.26
CA THR A 9 -0.28 -4.73 3.62
C THR A 9 -1.74 -4.29 3.72
N ALA A 10 -2.61 -4.90 2.92
CA ALA A 10 -4.05 -4.65 3.02
C ALA A 10 -4.61 -5.00 4.42
N ASN A 11 -4.06 -6.03 5.08
CA ASN A 11 -4.49 -6.39 6.44
C ASN A 11 -4.06 -5.33 7.46
N GLU A 12 -2.83 -4.82 7.36
CA GLU A 12 -2.37 -3.71 8.22
C GLU A 12 -3.22 -2.45 8.00
N LEU A 13 -3.63 -2.14 6.77
CA LEU A 13 -4.58 -1.04 6.50
C LEU A 13 -5.96 -1.25 7.17
N VAL A 14 -6.43 -2.50 7.27
CA VAL A 14 -7.68 -2.82 7.97
C VAL A 14 -7.49 -2.69 9.48
N THR A 15 -6.38 -3.17 10.04
CA THR A 15 -6.18 -3.22 11.49
C THR A 15 -5.68 -1.90 12.08
N GLU A 16 -4.79 -1.17 11.37
CA GLU A 16 -4.17 0.07 11.84
C GLU A 16 -5.03 1.31 11.54
N LEU A 17 -5.78 1.30 10.42
CA LEU A 17 -6.56 2.46 9.95
C LEU A 17 -8.07 2.20 9.90
N HIS A 18 -8.52 1.03 10.31
CA HIS A 18 -9.94 0.63 10.30
C HIS A 18 -10.62 0.79 8.93
N LEU A 19 -9.85 0.65 7.84
CA LEU A 19 -10.42 0.67 6.50
C LEU A 19 -11.28 -0.58 6.25
N GLN A 20 -12.32 -0.41 5.44
CA GLN A 20 -13.06 -1.55 4.93
C GLN A 20 -12.13 -2.47 4.12
N PRO A 21 -12.24 -3.81 4.24
CA PRO A 21 -11.35 -4.74 3.54
C PRO A 21 -11.29 -4.52 2.02
N ALA A 22 -12.40 -4.13 1.41
CA ALA A 22 -12.44 -3.80 -0.01
C ALA A 22 -11.62 -2.54 -0.35
N THR A 23 -11.73 -1.50 0.48
CA THR A 23 -10.97 -0.25 0.35
C THR A 23 -9.48 -0.48 0.54
N ALA A 24 -9.08 -1.24 1.57
CA ALA A 24 -7.70 -1.59 1.82
C ALA A 24 -7.06 -2.35 0.63
N LYS A 25 -7.77 -3.36 0.09
CA LYS A 25 -7.32 -4.09 -1.10
C LYS A 25 -7.21 -3.18 -2.33
N LYS A 26 -8.16 -2.26 -2.52
CA LYS A 26 -8.14 -1.29 -3.62
C LYS A 26 -6.96 -0.33 -3.49
N ALA A 27 -6.65 0.16 -2.29
CA ALA A 27 -5.52 1.05 -2.03
C ALA A 27 -4.18 0.36 -2.39
N VAL A 28 -3.97 -0.87 -1.93
CA VAL A 28 -2.77 -1.66 -2.30
C VAL A 28 -2.69 -1.87 -3.80
N ARG A 29 -3.81 -2.20 -4.47
CA ARG A 29 -3.82 -2.38 -5.93
C ARG A 29 -3.40 -1.11 -6.67
N LEU A 30 -3.97 0.03 -6.31
CA LEU A 30 -3.64 1.32 -6.93
C LEU A 30 -2.16 1.70 -6.69
N ALA A 31 -1.65 1.47 -5.48
CA ALA A 31 -0.24 1.69 -5.17
C ALA A 31 0.68 0.81 -6.03
N LYS A 32 0.35 -0.46 -6.22
CA LYS A 32 1.10 -1.37 -7.11
C LYS A 32 1.08 -0.89 -8.57
N GLU A 33 -0.10 -0.49 -9.06
CA GLU A 33 -0.26 0.04 -10.42
C GLU A 33 0.61 1.28 -10.64
N GLN A 34 0.58 2.23 -9.69
CA GLN A 34 1.44 3.42 -9.73
C GLN A 34 2.93 3.08 -9.75
N LEU A 35 3.38 2.14 -8.92
CA LEU A 35 4.78 1.72 -8.87
C LEU A 35 5.23 1.04 -10.16
N VAL A 36 4.37 0.21 -10.76
CA VAL A 36 4.64 -0.38 -12.08
C VAL A 36 4.76 0.72 -13.14
N THR A 37 3.88 1.73 -13.13
CA THR A 37 3.98 2.88 -14.04
C THR A 37 5.28 3.68 -13.86
N GLN A 38 5.84 3.71 -12.65
CA GLN A 38 7.12 4.35 -12.35
C GLN A 38 8.35 3.49 -12.73
N GLY A 39 8.16 2.29 -13.29
CA GLY A 39 9.23 1.38 -13.72
C GLY A 39 9.61 0.31 -12.70
N TYR A 40 8.91 0.22 -11.56
CA TYR A 40 9.13 -0.84 -10.58
C TYR A 40 8.34 -2.11 -10.93
N GLU A 41 8.77 -2.81 -11.99
CA GLU A 41 8.06 -3.96 -12.57
C GLU A 41 7.78 -5.11 -11.58
N TRP A 42 8.62 -5.25 -10.54
CA TRP A 42 8.46 -6.28 -9.53
C TRP A 42 7.13 -6.18 -8.76
N TYR A 43 6.51 -4.99 -8.70
CA TYR A 43 5.17 -4.80 -8.14
C TYR A 43 4.05 -5.37 -9.03
N ALA A 44 4.32 -5.76 -10.28
CA ALA A 44 3.35 -6.50 -11.09
C ALA A 44 3.08 -7.92 -10.55
N ASN A 45 3.95 -8.45 -9.67
CA ASN A 45 3.77 -9.77 -9.09
C ASN A 45 2.51 -9.84 -8.22
N LYS A 46 1.54 -10.69 -8.61
CA LYS A 46 0.27 -10.88 -7.91
C LYS A 46 0.43 -11.40 -6.47
N ARG A 47 1.51 -12.11 -6.16
CA ARG A 47 1.80 -12.68 -4.83
C ARG A 47 2.39 -11.65 -3.86
N LEU A 48 2.86 -10.52 -4.37
CA LEU A 48 3.36 -9.44 -3.54
C LEU A 48 2.19 -8.64 -2.96
N GLY A 49 1.95 -8.78 -1.66
CA GLY A 49 0.87 -8.12 -0.92
C GLY A 49 1.28 -6.89 -0.11
N VAL A 50 2.53 -6.44 -0.27
CA VAL A 50 3.10 -5.30 0.47
C VAL A 50 3.48 -4.19 -0.50
N VAL A 51 3.21 -2.95 -0.09
CA VAL A 51 3.54 -1.72 -0.83
C VAL A 51 4.13 -0.67 0.11
N PRO A 52 4.91 0.30 -0.38
CA PRO A 52 5.46 1.35 0.45
C PRO A 52 4.36 2.22 1.06
N ARG A 53 4.53 2.61 2.34
CA ARG A 53 3.52 3.41 3.07
C ARG A 53 3.30 4.78 2.44
N ASP A 54 4.36 5.44 2.01
CA ASP A 54 4.31 6.75 1.35
C ASP A 54 3.46 6.73 0.06
N ILE A 55 3.57 5.66 -0.74
CA ILE A 55 2.74 5.51 -1.95
C ILE A 55 1.27 5.31 -1.56
N VAL A 56 0.97 4.49 -0.55
CA VAL A 56 -0.41 4.30 -0.10
C VAL A 56 -0.99 5.58 0.52
N ALA A 57 -0.19 6.33 1.27
CA ALA A 57 -0.54 7.64 1.82
C ALA A 57 -0.96 8.62 0.72
N GLN A 58 -0.21 8.67 -0.39
CA GLN A 58 -0.56 9.46 -1.57
C GLN A 58 -1.90 9.04 -2.18
N ILE A 59 -2.14 7.72 -2.33
CA ILE A 59 -3.40 7.19 -2.87
C ILE A 59 -4.60 7.55 -1.99
N LEU A 60 -4.44 7.45 -0.67
CA LEU A 60 -5.50 7.72 0.30
C LEU A 60 -5.65 9.22 0.63
N ARG A 61 -4.69 10.06 0.22
CA ARG A 61 -4.59 11.49 0.56
C ARG A 61 -4.57 11.72 2.08
N MET A 62 -3.80 10.92 2.81
CA MET A 62 -3.65 11.00 4.26
C MET A 62 -2.23 10.59 4.70
N GLU A 63 -1.84 10.96 5.92
CA GLU A 63 -0.57 10.56 6.53
C GLU A 63 -0.65 9.16 7.17
N LEU A 64 0.41 8.36 7.04
CA LEU A 64 0.55 6.98 7.54
C LEU A 64 1.78 6.74 8.44
#